data_AF-A0A6G3LP87-F1
#
_entry.id   AF-A0A6G3LP87-F1
#
_cell.length_a   1.000
_cell.length_b   1.000
_cell.length_c   1.000
_cell.angle_alpha   90.00
_cell.angle_beta   90.00
_cell.angle_gamma   90.00
#
_symmetry.space_group_name_H-M   'P 1'
#
loop_
_entity.id
_entity.type
_entity.pdbx_description
1 polymer ?
#
loop_
_entity_poly.entity_id
_entity_poly.type
_entity_poly.pdbx_seq_one_letter_code
_entity_poly.pdbx_strand_id
1 'polypeptide(L)' 'MQKTVYIPEKVLREIEKRGLNITDLILSSLKTDPEVALEARLEMAENYLREAEEYISKKRPNTSLRKAV' A
#
# COMPACT_ATOMS: atom_id res chain seq x y z
N MET A 1 12.45 -12.42 -1.96
CA MET A 1 13.20 -12.06 -0.74
C MET A 1 12.63 -10.76 -0.22
N GLN A 2 12.12 -10.72 1.02
CA GLN A 2 11.70 -9.48 1.65
C GLN A 2 12.95 -8.74 2.17
N LYS A 3 13.17 -7.49 1.74
CA LYS A 3 14.28 -6.66 2.20
C LYS A 3 13.71 -5.52 3.04
N THR A 4 14.22 -5.36 4.25
CA THR A 4 13.84 -4.25 5.14
C THR A 4 14.87 -3.14 5.05
N VAL A 5 14.41 -1.89 4.92
CA VAL A 5 15.27 -0.69 4.88
C VAL A 5 14.94 0.17 6.09
N TYR A 6 15.97 0.64 6.79
CA TYR A 6 15.79 1.60 7.88
C TYR A 6 15.64 3.03 7.31
N ILE A 7 14.57 3.71 7.71
CA ILE A 7 14.32 5.11 7.39
C ILE A 7 14.24 5.89 8.72
N PRO A 8 15.04 6.95 8.92
CA PRO A 8 14.95 7.77 10.12
C PRO A 8 13.56 8.40 10.29
N GLU A 9 13.03 8.35 11.50
CA GLU A 9 11.66 8.82 11.79
C GLU A 9 11.46 10.30 11.43
N LYS A 10 12.48 11.14 11.64
CA LYS A 10 12.44 12.56 11.28
C LYS A 10 12.22 12.77 9.77
N VAL A 11 12.77 11.88 8.93
CA VAL A 11 12.58 11.93 7.47
C VAL A 11 11.15 11.51 7.12
N LEU A 12 10.66 10.42 7.72
CA LEU A 12 9.31 9.93 7.49
C LEU A 12 8.25 11.01 7.82
N ARG A 13 8.40 11.68 8.97
CA ARG A 13 7.51 12.76 9.41
C ARG A 13 7.52 13.96 8.45
N GLU A 14 8.68 14.33 7.91
CA GLU A 14 8.76 15.44 6.94
C GLU A 14 8.13 15.09 5.59
N ILE A 15 8.19 13.82 5.19
CA ILE A 15 7.52 13.31 4.00
C ILE A 15 6.00 13.37 4.17
N GLU A 16 5.49 12.86 5.30
CA GLU A 16 4.06 12.89 5.64
C GLU A 16 3.50 14.32 5.73
N LYS A 17 4.23 15.24 6.38
CA LYS A 17 3.84 16.66 6.48
C LYS A 17 3.66 17.34 5.12
N ARG A 18 4.38 16.87 4.10
CA ARG A 18 4.31 17.39 2.72
C ARG A 18 3.23 16.69 1.89
N GLY A 19 2.47 15.76 2.48
CA GLY A 19 1.48 14.95 1.78
C GLY A 19 2.10 13.97 0.78
N LEU A 20 3.36 13.58 0.99
CA LEU A 20 4.09 12.69 0.10
C LEU A 20 4.08 11.26 0.64
N ASN A 21 4.08 10.29 -0.28
CA ASN A 21 4.27 8.87 0.05
C ASN A 21 5.74 8.49 -0.18
N ILE A 22 6.36 7.79 0.77
CA ILE A 22 7.76 7.38 0.70
C ILE A 22 8.06 6.50 -0.53
N THR A 23 7.13 5.61 -0.90
CA THR A 23 7.26 4.73 -2.06
C THR A 23 7.25 5.54 -3.34
N ASP A 24 6.31 6.49 -3.48
CA ASP A 24 6.26 7.38 -4.65
C ASP A 24 7.51 8.26 -4.74
N LEU A 25 8.06 8.72 -3.62
CA LEU A 25 9.33 9.44 -3.57
C LEU A 25 10.49 8.60 -4.09
N ILE A 26 10.61 7.35 -3.62
CA ILE A 26 11.65 6.43 -4.10
C ILE A 26 11.51 6.20 -5.60
N LEU A 27 10.30 5.87 -6.08
CA LEU A 27 10.02 5.64 -7.50
C LEU A 27 10.35 6.87 -8.35
N SER A 28 9.99 8.07 -7.88
CA SER A 28 10.30 9.32 -8.58
C SER A 28 11.81 9.59 -8.66
N SER A 29 12.56 9.27 -7.60
CA SER A 29 14.01 9.51 -7.52
C SER A 29 14.81 8.60 -8.44
N LEU A 30 14.31 7.37 -8.65
CA LEU A 30 14.96 6.36 -9.47
C LEU A 30 14.82 6.63 -10.98
N LYS A 31 14.02 7.64 -11.38
CA LYS A 31 13.63 7.88 -12.79
C LYS A 31 13.21 6.56 -13.48
N THR A 32 12.56 5.68 -12.72
CA THR A 32 12.23 4.34 -13.17
C THR A 32 11.29 4.43 -14.36
N ASP A 33 11.36 3.41 -15.21
CA ASP A 33 10.35 3.18 -16.24
C ASP A 33 8.94 3.35 -15.62
N PRO A 34 8.07 4.17 -16.24
CA PRO A 34 6.67 4.31 -15.82
C PRO A 34 5.96 2.99 -15.57
N GLU A 35 6.31 1.93 -16.30
CA GLU A 35 5.73 0.59 -16.15
C GLU A 35 6.05 -0.01 -14.78
N VAL A 36 7.30 0.07 -14.32
CA VAL A 36 7.71 -0.43 -13.00
C VAL A 36 7.04 0.36 -11.88
N ALA A 37 6.87 1.67 -12.06
CA ALA A 37 6.14 2.49 -11.08
C ALA A 37 4.64 2.12 -11.02
N LEU A 38 4.05 1.71 -12.15
CA LEU A 38 2.66 1.25 -12.20
C LEU A 38 2.52 -0.13 -11.54
N GLU A 39 3.41 -1.08 -11.83
CA GLU A 39 3.42 -2.40 -11.20
C GLU A 39 3.54 -2.30 -9.67
N ALA A 40 4.45 -1.47 -9.16
CA ALA A 40 4.61 -1.27 -7.73
C ALA A 40 3.33 -0.71 -7.07
N ARG A 41 2.61 0.19 -7.77
CA ARG A 41 1.32 0.72 -7.28
C ARG A 41 0.23 -0.31 -7.29
N LEU A 42 0.18 -1.19 -8.30
CA LEU A 42 -0.77 -2.30 -8.34
C LEU A 42 -0.51 -3.28 -7.19
N GLU A 43 0.76 -3.65 -6.95
CA GLU A 43 1.13 -4.51 -5.82
C GLU A 43 0.68 -3.91 -4.47
N MET A 44 0.89 -2.61 -4.27
CA MET A 44 0.41 -1.91 -3.07
C MET A 44 -1.12 -1.95 -2.95
N ALA A 45 -1.84 -1.66 -4.03
CA ALA A 45 -3.30 -1.64 -4.04
C ALA A 45 -3.89 -3.02 -3.70
N GLU A 46 -3.32 -4.10 -4.26
CA GLU A 46 -3.72 -5.47 -3.97
C GLU A 46 -3.50 -5.83 -2.50
N ASN A 47 -2.37 -5.41 -1.91
CA ASN A 47 -2.08 -5.64 -0.50
C ASN A 47 -3.08 -4.89 0.40
N TYR A 48 -3.39 -3.62 0.10
CA TYR A 48 -4.40 -2.88 0.85
C TYR A 48 -5.80 -3.48 0.71
N LEU A 49 -6.18 -3.96 -0.47
CA LEU A 49 -7.45 -4.66 -0.67
C LEU A 49 -7.52 -5.92 0.21
N ARG A 50 -6.46 -6.73 0.22
CA ARG A 50 -6.37 -7.93 1.04
C ARG A 50 -6.48 -7.62 2.53
N GLU A 51 -5.79 -6.59 3.00
CA GLU A 51 -5.87 -6.13 4.40
C GLU A 51 -7.30 -5.68 4.76
N ALA A 52 -7.99 -5.00 3.85
CA ALA A 52 -9.37 -4.58 4.05
C ALA A 52 -10.34 -5.79 4.09
N GLU A 53 -10.17 -6.76 3.20
CA GLU A 53 -10.95 -8.01 3.20
C GLU A 53 -10.74 -8.81 4.49
N GLU A 54 -9.49 -8.92 4.96
CA GLU A 54 -9.17 -9.54 6.25
C GLU A 54 -9.81 -8.79 7.43
N TYR A 55 -9.77 -7.46 7.40
CA TYR A 55 -10.39 -6.65 8.45
C TYR A 55 -11.93 -6.82 8.46
N ILE A 56 -12.57 -6.85 7.29
CA ILE A 56 -14.02 -7.06 7.15
C ILE A 56 -14.39 -8.48 7.60
N SER A 57 -13.65 -9.50 7.19
CA SER A 57 -13.91 -10.90 7.55
C SER A 57 -13.75 -11.14 9.06
N LYS A 58 -12.78 -10.51 9.71
CA LYS A 58 -12.60 -10.57 11.17
C LYS A 58 -13.71 -9.85 11.94
N LYS A 59 -14.36 -8.84 11.35
CA LYS A 59 -15.45 -8.08 11.97
C LYS A 59 -16.86 -8.56 11.61
N ARG A 60 -17.04 -9.39 10.60
CA ARG A 60 -18.32 -10.03 10.29
C ARG A 60 -18.39 -11.42 10.95
N PRO A 61 -19.14 -11.61 12.05
CA PRO A 61 -19.59 -12.94 12.41
C PRO A 61 -20.58 -13.39 11.32
N ASN A 62 -20.10 -14.21 10.40
CA ASN A 62 -20.87 -15.06 9.48
C ASN A 62 -22.35 -14.65 9.27
N THR A 63 -22.60 -13.58 8.51
CA THR A 63 -23.95 -13.32 7.98
C THR A 63 -23.83 -13.16 6.47
N SER A 64 -23.87 -14.33 5.82
CA SER A 64 -24.45 -14.60 4.50
C SER A 64 -24.63 -13.40 3.59
N LEU A 65 -23.58 -13.03 2.84
CA LEU A 65 -23.79 -12.45 1.52
C LEU A 65 -24.02 -13.59 0.54
N ARG A 66 -25.23 -14.17 0.61
CA ARG A 66 -25.76 -14.99 -0.45
C ARG A 66 -27.07 -14.36 -0.90
N LYS A 67 -27.05 -13.90 -2.15
CA LYS A 67 -28.16 -13.45 -3.00
C LYS A 67 -28.73 -12.06 -2.72
N ALA A 68 -28.36 -11.12 -3.59
CA ALA A 68 -29.33 -10.50 -4.47
C ALA A 68 -28.59 -10.15 -5.77
N VAL A 69 -28.87 -10.95 -6.79
CA VAL A 69 -28.73 -10.59 -8.21
C VAL A 69 -29.88 -9.65 -8.54
#